data_AF-A0A940V7P9-F1
#
_entry.id   AF-A0A940V7P9-F1
#
_cell.length_a   1.000
_cell.length_b   1.000
_cell.length_c   1.000
_cell.angle_alpha   90.00
_cell.angle_beta   90.00
_cell.angle_gamma   90.00
#
_symmetry.space_group_name_H-M   'P 1'
#
loop_
_entity.id
_entity.type
_entity.pdbx_description
1 polymer ?
#
loop_
_entity_poly.entity_id
_entity_poly.type
_entity_poly.pdbx_seq_one_letter_code
_entity_poly.pdbx_strand_id
1 'polypeptide(L)' 'MENGNDTLIGDELANTLVGDSGNDILDGGAGNDTLSGGGGNDIYKFSRGYGNDTILADISNNKDNIV' A
#
# COMPACT_ATOMS: atom_id res chain seq x y z
N MET A 1 -13.55 9.16 -6.13
CA MET A 1 -13.50 9.55 -4.71
C MET A 1 -14.10 8.39 -3.97
N GLU A 2 -13.34 7.29 -3.89
CA GLU A 2 -13.73 6.16 -3.06
C GLU A 2 -12.99 6.36 -1.75
N ASN A 3 -13.71 6.89 -0.77
CA ASN A 3 -13.24 6.91 0.61
C ASN A 3 -13.81 5.63 1.22
N GLY A 4 -12.99 4.58 1.30
CA GLY A 4 -13.39 3.24 1.69
C GLY A 4 -12.19 2.46 2.22
N ASN A 5 -12.46 1.38 2.96
CA ASN A 5 -11.40 0.45 3.34
C ASN A 5 -11.23 -0.53 2.18
N ASP A 6 -10.13 -0.43 1.48
CA ASP A 6 -9.89 -1.13 0.22
C ASP A 6 -8.83 -2.23 0.36
N THR A 7 -8.84 -3.13 -0.62
CA THR A 7 -7.78 -4.13 -0.78
C THR A 7 -7.21 -3.99 -2.19
N LEU A 8 -5.99 -3.49 -2.26
CA LEU A 8 -5.27 -3.23 -3.49
C LEU A 8 -4.22 -4.31 -3.65
N ILE A 9 -4.27 -5.02 -4.78
CA ILE A 9 -3.37 -6.13 -5.10
C ILE A 9 -2.74 -5.85 -6.45
N GLY A 10 -1.41 -5.80 -6.47
CA GLY A 10 -0.59 -5.70 -7.67
C GLY A 10 -0.36 -7.04 -8.35
N ASP A 11 0.56 -7.06 -9.31
CA ASP A 11 0.91 -8.20 -10.13
C ASP A 11 2.42 -8.52 -10.06
N GLU A 12 3.02 -8.96 -11.16
CA GLU A 12 4.46 -9.27 -11.23
C GLU A 12 5.30 -8.11 -11.80
N LEU A 13 4.65 -6.98 -12.12
CA LEU A 13 5.28 -5.79 -12.67
C LEU A 13 5.37 -4.70 -11.61
N ALA A 14 6.11 -3.64 -11.91
CA ALA A 14 6.13 -2.45 -11.06
C ALA A 14 4.74 -1.78 -11.06
N ASN A 15 4.08 -1.76 -9.90
CA ASN A 15 2.78 -1.16 -9.72
C ASN A 15 2.83 0.15 -8.92
N THR A 16 1.76 0.93 -9.04
CA THR A 16 1.49 2.09 -8.17
C THR A 16 0.12 1.90 -7.56
N LEU A 17 0.07 1.69 -6.24
CA LEU A 17 -1.17 1.45 -5.48
C LEU A 17 -1.43 2.65 -4.56
N VAL A 18 -2.66 3.19 -4.61
CA VAL A 18 -3.09 4.35 -3.84
C VAL A 18 -4.44 4.05 -3.18
N GLY A 19 -4.47 3.99 -1.84
CA GLY A 19 -5.66 3.65 -1.05
C GLY A 19 -6.62 4.83 -0.76
N ASP A 20 -6.16 6.07 -0.95
CA ASP A 20 -6.92 7.29 -0.67
C ASP A 20 -7.29 7.49 0.81
N SER A 21 -8.50 7.16 1.25
CA SER A 21 -8.95 7.40 2.63
C SER A 21 -9.69 6.18 3.13
N GLY A 22 -9.20 5.58 4.21
CA GLY A 22 -9.68 4.29 4.68
C GLY A 22 -8.62 3.60 5.52
N ASN A 23 -8.95 2.42 6.04
CA ASN A 23 -7.93 1.50 6.52
C ASN A 23 -7.70 0.47 5.42
N ASP A 24 -6.65 0.66 4.64
CA ASP A 24 -6.44 -0.08 3.40
C ASP A 24 -5.45 -1.22 3.58
N ILE A 25 -5.56 -2.21 2.70
CA ILE A 25 -4.59 -3.29 2.58
C ILE A 25 -3.93 -3.18 1.21
N LEU A 26 -2.62 -2.93 1.20
CA LEU A 26 -1.82 -2.80 -0.01
C LEU A 26 -0.88 -4.00 -0.11
N ASP A 27 -1.01 -4.77 -1.19
CA ASP A 27 -0.19 -5.91 -1.53
C ASP A 27 0.42 -5.66 -2.92
N GLY A 28 1.70 -5.25 -2.96
CA GLY A 28 2.38 -4.88 -4.21
C GLY A 28 2.57 -6.05 -5.18
N GLY A 29 2.69 -7.27 -4.64
CA GLY A 29 3.08 -8.42 -5.45
C GLY A 29 4.58 -8.41 -5.74
N ALA A 30 4.99 -8.98 -6.87
CA ALA A 30 6.38 -8.94 -7.29
C ALA A 30 6.63 -7.72 -8.17
N GLY A 31 7.78 -7.07 -8.06
CA GLY A 31 7.99 -5.83 -8.80
C GLY A 31 8.99 -4.94 -8.10
N ASN A 32 8.95 -3.64 -8.39
CA ASN A 32 9.49 -2.63 -7.50
C ASN A 32 8.39 -1.58 -7.42
N ASP A 33 7.60 -1.65 -6.36
CA ASP A 33 6.30 -0.98 -6.30
C ASP A 33 6.36 0.37 -5.62
N THR A 34 5.37 1.20 -5.88
CA THR A 34 5.10 2.43 -5.13
C THR A 34 3.76 2.32 -4.43
N LEU A 35 3.76 2.29 -3.11
CA LEU A 35 2.57 2.06 -2.28
C LEU A 35 2.26 3.30 -1.46
N SER A 36 1.03 3.80 -1.53
CA SER A 36 0.53 4.95 -0.77
C SER A 36 -0.80 4.56 -0.13
N GLY A 37 -0.79 4.33 1.18
CA GLY A 37 -2.02 3.99 1.92
C GLY A 37 -3.01 5.15 1.94
N GLY A 38 -2.53 6.36 2.19
CA GLY A 38 -3.39 7.53 2.29
C GLY A 38 -3.78 7.81 3.74
N GLY A 39 -4.99 8.33 3.94
CA GLY A 39 -5.51 8.67 5.27
C GLY A 39 -6.18 7.47 5.96
N GLY A 40 -5.90 7.25 7.24
CA GLY A 40 -6.38 6.08 8.00
C GLY A 40 -5.25 5.09 8.30
N ASN A 41 -5.53 3.93 8.89
CA ASN A 41 -4.48 3.01 9.34
C ASN A 41 -4.33 1.85 8.36
N ASP A 42 -3.23 1.87 7.61
CA ASP A 42 -3.05 0.97 6.48
C ASP A 42 -2.17 -0.23 6.82
N ILE A 43 -2.30 -1.30 6.03
CA ILE A 43 -1.49 -2.50 6.11
C ILE A 43 -0.78 -2.71 4.77
N TYR A 44 0.54 -2.62 4.77
CA TYR A 44 1.38 -2.95 3.63
C TYR A 44 1.89 -4.38 3.80
N LYS A 45 1.56 -5.26 2.85
CA LYS A 45 1.96 -6.68 2.87
C LYS A 45 3.21 -6.89 2.03
N PHE A 46 4.18 -7.59 2.61
CA PHE A 46 5.38 -8.00 1.91
C PHE A 46 5.60 -9.50 2.03
N SER A 47 6.26 -10.06 1.02
CA SER A 47 6.71 -11.44 1.03
C SER A 47 8.02 -11.58 0.26
N ARG A 48 8.69 -12.72 0.45
CA ARG A 48 9.95 -12.98 -0.23
C ARG A 48 9.74 -12.96 -1.75
N GLY A 49 10.49 -12.12 -2.45
CA GLY A 49 10.40 -11.98 -3.90
C GLY A 49 9.57 -10.78 -4.36
N TYR A 50 9.04 -9.97 -3.44
CA TYR A 50 8.26 -8.77 -3.78
C TYR A 50 9.11 -7.68 -4.45
N GLY A 51 10.41 -7.64 -4.13
CA GLY A 51 11.37 -6.75 -4.76
C GLY A 51 11.74 -5.59 -3.85
N ASN A 52 12.03 -4.42 -4.44
CA ASN A 52 12.44 -3.23 -3.70
C ASN A 52 11.37 -2.14 -3.82
N ASP A 53 10.48 -2.10 -2.84
CA ASP A 53 9.31 -1.25 -2.86
C ASP A 53 9.56 0.08 -2.14
N THR A 54 8.80 1.09 -2.56
CA THR A 54 8.79 2.43 -1.95
C THR A 54 7.43 2.69 -1.34
N ILE A 55 7.39 2.92 -0.03
CA ILE A 55 6.20 3.39 0.65
C ILE A 55 6.24 4.92 0.71
N LEU A 56 5.21 5.55 0.13
CA LEU A 56 5.00 6.98 0.26
C LEU A 56 4.28 7.24 1.58
N ALA A 57 5.01 7.79 2.54
CA ALA A 57 4.46 8.14 3.84
C ALA A 57 3.55 9.35 3.72
N ASP A 58 2.36 9.23 4.32
CA ASP A 58 1.44 10.33 4.45
C ASP A 58 1.83 11.25 5.62
N ILE A 59 1.35 12.50 5.54
CA ILE A 59 1.57 13.54 6.54
C ILE A 59 0.62 13.43 7.75
N SER A 60 -0.28 12.45 7.74
CA SER A 60 -1.22 12.15 8.82
C SER A 60 -0.57 11.31 9.91
N ASN A 61 -1.02 11.47 11.17
CA ASN A 61 -0.54 10.70 12.31
C ASN A 61 -1.17 9.28 12.36
N ASN A 62 -1.08 8.58 11.24
CA ASN A 62 -1.68 7.27 11.05
C ASN A 62 -0.84 6.17 11.71
N LYS A 63 -1.49 5.05 12.06
CA LYS A 63 -0.84 3.86 12.61
C LYS A 63 -0.67 2.80 11.55
N ASP A 64 0.06 3.16 10.50
CA ASP A 64 0.40 2.26 9.41
C ASP A 64 1.22 1.09 9.92
N ASN A 65 0.96 -0.08 9.35
CA ASN A 65 1.65 -1.32 9.68
C ASN A 65 2.24 -1.96 8.43
N ILE A 66 3.45 -2.50 8.59
CA ILE A 66 4.14 -3.24 7.55
C ILE A 66 4.23 -4.69 8.02
N VAL A 67 3.68 -5.62 7.23
CA VAL A 67 3.50 -7.03 7.59
C VAL A 67 4.19 -7.94 6.60
#